data_AF-A0A1V1P856-F1
#
_entry.id   AF-A0A1V1P856-F1
#
_cell.length_a   1.000
_cell.length_b   1.000
_cell.length_c   1.000
_cell.angle_alpha   90.00
_cell.angle_beta   90.00
_cell.angle_gamma   90.00
#
_symmetry.space_group_name_H-M   'P 1'
#
loop_
_entity.id
_entity.type
_entity.pdbx_description
1 polymer ?
#
loop_
_entity_poly.entity_id
_entity_poly.type
_entity_poly.pdbx_seq_one_letter_code
_entity_poly.pdbx_strand_id
1 'polypeptide(L)'
;MHEGFKGKARIVIFYTDQSFKDAARPVSAFSDIIETEFSEYITEIVLNEYTLSQLLEVDPKLVILAPFTVPPSTPKEKLTELGREWKAHIQESYSTDEHNDAINVIGLFVMNRFRDLSREEIISMFHFDILNTVAGQQIYKEAWNEAWKEAREQTWKEAREQTWKEAGDYIRKTLQESMGDSPENIEKKIAQFFKEK
;
A
#
# COMPACT_ATOMS: atom_id res chain seq x y z
N MET A 1 8.52 0.46 40.15
CA MET A 1 7.68 1.49 40.77
C MET A 1 7.37 2.50 39.68
N HIS A 2 6.13 2.57 39.18
CA HIS A 2 5.74 3.62 38.24
C HIS A 2 5.58 4.91 39.02
N GLU A 3 6.40 5.92 38.73
CA GLU A 3 6.15 7.28 39.19
C GLU A 3 4.75 7.69 38.73
N GLY A 4 3.85 7.92 39.69
CA GLY A 4 2.49 8.32 39.41
C GLY A 4 2.50 9.67 38.72
N PHE A 5 2.05 9.71 37.46
CA PHE A 5 1.92 10.92 36.67
C PHE A 5 1.00 11.90 37.41
N LYS A 6 1.55 13.02 37.91
CA LYS A 6 0.79 14.08 38.57
C LYS A 6 0.44 15.16 37.55
N GLY A 7 -0.61 14.93 36.77
CA GLY A 7 -1.15 15.90 35.82
C GLY A 7 -2.66 15.75 35.66
N LYS A 8 -3.36 16.82 35.28
CA LYS A 8 -4.75 16.71 34.81
C LYS A 8 -4.74 15.92 33.50
N ALA A 9 -5.47 14.81 33.42
CA ALA A 9 -5.62 14.05 32.19
C ALA A 9 -6.27 14.94 31.12
N ARG A 10 -5.62 15.06 29.96
CA ARG A 10 -6.18 15.68 28.76
C ARG A 10 -6.44 14.59 27.72
N ILE A 11 -7.59 14.65 27.08
CA ILE A 11 -7.92 13.80 25.95
C ILE A 11 -7.55 14.58 24.68
N VAL A 12 -6.72 13.99 23.84
CA VAL A 12 -6.36 14.58 22.55
C VAL A 12 -6.88 13.68 21.44
N ILE A 13 -7.63 14.27 20.51
CA ILE A 13 -8.13 13.59 19.32
C ILE A 13 -7.33 14.12 18.14
N PHE A 14 -6.61 13.22 17.47
CA PHE A 14 -5.81 13.54 16.29
C PHE A 14 -6.57 13.19 15.02
N TYR A 15 -6.72 14.16 14.13
CA TYR A 15 -7.20 14.00 12.77
C TYR A 15 -6.01 14.09 11.82
N THR A 16 -5.88 13.14 10.91
CA THR A 16 -4.79 13.13 9.92
C THR A 16 -4.94 14.19 8.83
N ASP A 17 -6.17 14.67 8.63
CA ASP A 17 -6.53 15.75 7.71
C ASP A 17 -7.85 16.41 8.15
N GLN A 18 -8.08 17.65 7.72
CA GLN A 18 -9.29 18.42 8.01
C GLN A 18 -10.54 17.70 7.49
N SER A 19 -10.46 17.04 6.33
CA SER A 19 -11.61 16.32 5.78
C SER A 19 -12.13 15.22 6.72
N PHE A 20 -11.24 14.60 7.52
CA PHE A 20 -11.63 13.58 8.49
C PHE A 20 -12.28 14.19 9.73
N LYS A 21 -11.86 15.39 10.14
CA LYS A 21 -12.51 16.14 11.20
C LYS A 21 -13.91 16.56 10.79
N ASP A 22 -14.06 17.10 9.58
CA ASP A 22 -15.35 17.53 9.05
C ASP A 22 -16.35 16.37 8.89
N ALA A 23 -15.85 15.18 8.54
CA ALA A 23 -16.65 13.97 8.42
C ALA A 23 -16.95 13.30 9.77
N ALA A 24 -16.16 13.59 10.82
CA ALA A 24 -16.36 13.02 12.13
C ALA A 24 -17.61 13.62 12.79
N ARG A 25 -18.29 12.81 13.61
CA ARG A 25 -19.33 13.35 14.48
C ARG A 25 -18.66 14.25 15.53
N PRO A 26 -19.23 15.45 15.80
CA PRO A 26 -18.67 16.31 16.82
C PRO A 26 -18.71 15.61 18.17
N VAL A 27 -17.71 15.88 19.00
CA VAL A 27 -17.55 15.24 20.31
C VAL A 27 -18.76 15.47 21.22
N SER A 28 -19.42 16.63 21.10
CA SER A 28 -20.66 16.94 21.81
C SER A 28 -21.83 16.02 21.45
N ALA A 29 -21.83 15.39 20.27
CA ALA A 29 -22.91 14.51 19.86
C ALA A 29 -22.95 13.16 20.61
N PHE A 30 -21.93 12.84 21.41
CA PHE A 30 -21.87 11.58 22.16
C PHE A 30 -22.57 11.66 23.54
N SER A 31 -22.58 12.83 24.19
CA SER A 31 -23.28 13.08 25.46
C SER A 31 -23.22 14.55 25.85
N ASP A 32 -24.31 15.10 26.40
CA ASP A 32 -24.36 16.45 26.95
C ASP A 32 -23.28 16.67 28.05
N ILE A 33 -22.97 15.62 28.83
CA ILE A 33 -21.95 15.66 29.89
C ILE A 33 -20.56 15.97 29.31
N ILE A 34 -20.27 15.47 28.10
CA ILE A 34 -18.98 15.69 27.45
C ILE A 34 -18.81 17.17 27.08
N GLU A 35 -19.87 17.79 26.57
CA GLU A 35 -19.87 19.19 26.21
C GLU A 35 -19.81 20.10 27.44
N THR A 36 -20.52 19.76 28.51
CA THR A 36 -20.63 20.62 29.70
C THR A 36 -19.49 20.45 30.70
N GLU A 37 -18.97 19.24 30.88
CA GLU A 37 -18.00 18.94 31.95
C GLU A 37 -16.59 18.60 31.43
N PHE A 38 -16.48 18.12 30.19
CA PHE A 38 -15.21 17.62 29.65
C PHE A 38 -14.65 18.45 28.50
N SER A 39 -15.37 19.44 27.99
CA SER A 39 -14.94 20.26 26.85
C SER A 39 -13.59 20.94 27.07
N GLU A 40 -13.31 21.40 28.29
CA GLU A 40 -12.01 22.01 28.64
C GLU A 40 -10.83 21.00 28.70
N TYR A 41 -11.13 19.70 28.72
CA TYR A 41 -10.14 18.61 28.79
C TYR A 41 -9.90 17.95 27.44
N ILE A 42 -10.71 18.27 26.42
CA ILE A 42 -10.62 17.68 25.08
C ILE A 42 -9.94 18.68 24.14
N THR A 43 -8.92 18.22 23.43
CA THR A 43 -8.26 19.00 22.39
C THR A 43 -8.31 18.22 21.08
N GLU A 44 -8.84 18.85 20.04
CA GLU A 44 -8.89 18.28 18.70
C GLU A 44 -7.80 18.89 17.83
N ILE A 45 -6.87 18.06 17.36
CA ILE A 45 -5.71 18.47 16.57
C ILE A 45 -5.84 17.93 15.16
N VAL A 46 -5.67 18.80 14.16
CA VAL A 46 -5.52 18.38 12.76
C VAL A 46 -4.03 18.40 12.43
N LEU A 47 -3.48 17.23 12.15
CA LEU A 47 -2.03 17.03 12.06
C LEU A 47 -1.39 17.82 10.92
N ASN A 48 -2.10 18.04 9.80
CA ASN A 48 -1.59 18.80 8.66
C ASN A 48 -1.45 20.32 8.94
N GLU A 49 -2.04 20.83 10.02
CA GLU A 49 -1.92 22.22 10.48
C GLU A 49 -0.80 22.39 11.53
N TYR A 50 -0.26 21.27 12.02
CA TYR A 50 0.79 21.26 13.03
C TYR A 50 2.16 21.10 12.38
N THR A 51 3.15 21.77 12.97
CA THR A 51 4.56 21.50 12.72
C THR A 51 5.05 20.33 13.57
N LEU A 52 6.18 19.72 13.19
CA LEU A 52 6.84 18.71 14.02
C LEU A 52 7.12 19.23 15.44
N SER A 53 7.70 20.44 15.57
CA SER A 53 8.04 21.01 16.88
C SER A 53 6.82 21.16 17.79
N GLN A 54 5.69 21.66 17.27
CA GLN A 54 4.45 21.78 18.03
C GLN A 54 3.91 20.42 18.47
N LEU A 55 4.08 19.37 17.66
CA LEU A 55 3.68 18.01 18.01
C LEU A 55 4.56 17.44 19.13
N LEU A 56 5.88 17.65 19.07
CA LEU A 56 6.83 17.16 20.07
C LEU A 56 6.77 17.93 21.40
N GLU A 57 6.33 19.20 21.37
CA GLU A 57 6.04 19.97 22.59
C GLU A 57 4.89 19.37 23.41
N VAL A 58 3.93 18.71 22.74
CA VAL A 58 2.84 18.00 23.43
C VAL A 58 3.37 16.74 24.09
N ASP A 59 4.06 15.88 23.33
CA ASP A 59 4.76 14.70 23.82
C ASP A 59 5.80 14.25 22.76
N PRO A 60 7.09 14.09 23.12
CA PRO A 60 8.13 13.63 22.19
C PRO A 60 7.83 12.29 21.51
N LYS A 61 7.08 11.39 22.15
CA LYS A 61 6.68 10.11 21.56
C LYS A 61 5.70 10.30 20.39
N LEU A 62 5.06 11.45 20.25
CA LEU A 62 4.17 11.72 19.11
C LEU A 62 4.92 11.86 17.77
N VAL A 63 6.25 11.82 17.75
CA VAL A 63 7.05 11.77 16.51
C VAL A 63 6.57 10.69 15.53
N ILE A 64 5.97 9.58 16.00
CA ILE A 64 5.39 8.56 15.12
C ILE A 64 4.29 9.12 14.19
N LEU A 65 3.64 10.22 14.57
CA LEU A 65 2.62 10.90 13.77
C LEU A 65 3.19 12.00 12.86
N ALA A 66 4.50 12.26 12.92
CA ALA A 66 5.19 13.27 12.11
C ALA A 66 4.95 13.16 10.59
N PRO A 67 4.73 11.98 9.98
CA PRO A 67 4.40 11.93 8.55
C PRO A 67 3.18 12.78 8.18
N PHE A 68 2.22 12.92 9.10
CA PHE A 68 0.98 13.65 8.87
C PHE A 68 1.09 15.17 9.03
N THR A 69 2.20 15.67 9.60
CA THR A 69 2.50 17.11 9.68
C THR A 69 3.10 17.67 8.39
N VAL A 70 3.35 16.79 7.41
CA VAL A 70 4.02 17.11 6.15
C VAL A 70 3.06 16.89 4.98
N PRO A 71 3.00 17.80 3.98
CA PRO A 71 2.12 17.64 2.82
C PRO A 71 2.42 16.35 2.03
N PRO A 72 1.40 15.63 1.53
CA PRO A 72 1.60 14.38 0.77
C PRO A 72 2.36 14.61 -0.55
N SER A 73 2.38 15.85 -1.07
CA SER A 73 3.11 16.26 -2.27
C SER A 73 4.60 16.60 -2.01
N THR A 74 5.12 16.33 -0.82
CA THR A 74 6.50 16.68 -0.46
C THR A 74 7.50 15.88 -1.31
N PRO A 75 8.53 16.52 -1.90
CA PRO A 75 9.54 15.83 -2.71
C PRO A 75 10.28 14.73 -1.94
N LYS A 76 10.67 13.67 -2.64
CA LYS A 76 11.30 12.48 -2.07
C LYS A 76 12.62 12.77 -1.35
N GLU A 77 13.41 13.67 -1.91
CA GLU A 77 14.69 14.09 -1.33
C GLU A 77 14.44 14.72 0.04
N LYS A 78 13.41 15.57 0.14
CA LYS A 78 13.04 16.20 1.40
C LYS A 78 12.44 15.20 2.40
N LEU A 79 11.64 14.25 1.94
CA LEU A 79 11.12 13.16 2.77
C LEU A 79 12.23 12.29 3.34
N THR A 80 13.32 12.10 2.60
CA THR A 80 14.48 11.33 3.09
C THR A 80 15.19 12.04 4.24
N GLU A 81 15.36 13.36 4.15
CA GLU A 81 15.89 14.17 5.26
C GLU A 81 14.99 14.10 6.49
N LEU A 82 13.68 14.33 6.29
CA LEU A 82 12.69 14.28 7.35
C LEU A 82 12.59 12.89 8.00
N GLY A 83 12.65 11.81 7.20
CA GLY A 83 12.63 10.45 7.71
C GLY A 83 13.81 10.15 8.64
N ARG A 84 15.01 10.68 8.32
CA ARG A 84 16.18 10.58 9.20
C ARG A 84 16.01 11.38 10.48
N GLU A 85 15.45 12.58 10.39
CA GLU A 85 15.13 13.42 11.55
C GLU A 85 14.13 12.73 12.48
N TRP A 86 13.03 12.17 11.94
CA TRP A 86 12.05 11.45 12.73
C TRP A 86 12.64 10.20 13.39
N LYS A 87 13.50 9.46 12.67
CA LYS A 87 14.21 8.31 13.25
C LYS A 87 15.10 8.74 14.43
N ALA A 88 15.81 9.86 14.32
CA ALA A 88 16.63 10.37 15.41
C ALA A 88 15.77 10.70 16.64
N HIS A 89 14.63 11.39 16.45
CA HIS A 89 13.70 11.65 17.54
C HIS A 89 13.09 10.40 18.17
N ILE A 90 12.84 9.35 17.39
CA ILE A 90 12.42 8.04 17.95
C ILE A 90 13.51 7.49 18.87
N GLN A 91 14.77 7.53 18.45
CA GLN A 91 15.90 7.04 19.24
C GLN A 91 16.07 7.81 20.56
N GLU A 92 15.73 9.10 20.56
CA GLU A 92 15.76 9.97 21.74
C GLU A 92 14.55 9.78 22.67
N SER A 93 13.36 9.54 22.11
CA SER A 93 12.09 9.62 22.85
C SER A 93 11.56 8.27 23.35
N TYR A 94 12.02 7.18 22.76
CA TYR A 94 11.61 5.82 23.09
C TYR A 94 12.73 5.05 23.78
N SER A 95 12.37 4.05 24.59
CA SER A 95 13.36 3.10 25.11
C SER A 95 13.90 2.20 24.00
N THR A 96 15.11 1.68 24.16
CA THR A 96 15.78 0.82 23.16
C THR A 96 14.91 -0.36 22.71
N ASP A 97 14.15 -0.95 23.64
CA ASP A 97 13.27 -2.09 23.35
C ASP A 97 12.04 -1.69 22.50
N GLU A 98 11.64 -0.42 22.55
CA GLU A 98 10.50 0.14 21.80
C GLU A 98 10.91 0.76 20.45
N HIS A 99 12.22 0.96 20.19
CA HIS A 99 12.71 1.64 18.99
C HIS A 99 12.21 0.99 17.70
N ASN A 100 12.33 -0.35 17.62
CA ASN A 100 11.91 -1.08 16.43
C ASN A 100 10.39 -0.99 16.21
N ASP A 101 9.60 -1.03 17.28
CA ASP A 101 8.15 -0.92 17.17
C ASP A 101 7.73 0.48 16.70
N ALA A 102 8.33 1.54 17.26
CA ALA A 102 8.09 2.91 16.82
C ALA A 102 8.52 3.12 15.36
N ILE A 103 9.67 2.57 14.96
CA ILE A 103 10.18 2.56 13.57
C ILE A 103 9.21 1.84 12.63
N ASN A 104 8.67 0.69 13.04
CA ASN A 104 7.71 -0.07 12.26
C ASN A 104 6.42 0.73 12.05
N VAL A 105 5.90 1.34 13.12
CA VAL A 105 4.67 2.16 13.06
C VAL A 105 4.85 3.36 12.14
N ILE A 106 5.92 4.16 12.32
CA ILE A 106 6.15 5.32 11.45
C ILE A 106 6.39 4.89 10.00
N GLY A 107 7.11 3.78 9.78
CA GLY A 107 7.34 3.21 8.44
C GLY A 107 6.03 2.87 7.73
N LEU A 108 5.06 2.27 8.44
CA LEU A 108 3.72 2.01 7.92
C LEU A 108 2.97 3.30 7.56
N PHE A 109 3.06 4.33 8.41
CA PHE A 109 2.41 5.61 8.13
C PHE A 109 3.02 6.34 6.93
N VAL A 110 4.35 6.33 6.80
CA VAL A 110 5.04 6.90 5.64
C VAL A 110 4.62 6.20 4.36
N MET A 111 4.62 4.86 4.32
CA MET A 111 4.16 4.11 3.15
C MET A 111 2.70 4.40 2.80
N ASN A 112 1.82 4.49 3.81
CA ASN A 112 0.41 4.78 3.58
C ASN A 112 0.19 6.19 3.01
N ARG A 113 0.94 7.18 3.51
CA ARG A 113 0.77 8.59 3.14
C ARG A 113 1.48 8.95 1.83
N PHE A 114 2.68 8.45 1.61
CA PHE A 114 3.54 8.80 0.47
C PHE A 114 3.66 7.61 -0.48
N ARG A 115 2.61 7.37 -1.28
CA ARG A 115 2.47 6.17 -2.11
C ARG A 115 3.50 6.03 -3.23
N ASP A 116 4.19 7.11 -3.57
CA ASP A 116 5.21 7.12 -4.63
C ASP A 116 6.59 6.69 -4.13
N LEU A 117 6.75 6.41 -2.83
CA LEU A 117 8.02 5.93 -2.28
C LEU A 117 8.26 4.45 -2.62
N SER A 118 9.49 4.15 -3.03
CA SER A 118 9.94 2.78 -3.25
C SER A 118 10.26 2.09 -1.91
N ARG A 119 10.26 0.75 -1.93
CA ARG A 119 10.66 -0.05 -0.77
C ARG A 119 12.10 0.29 -0.32
N GLU A 120 13.01 0.53 -1.25
CA GLU A 120 14.40 0.89 -0.93
C GLU A 120 14.50 2.25 -0.23
N GLU A 121 13.70 3.22 -0.66
CA GLU A 121 13.60 4.54 -0.02
C GLU A 121 13.15 4.39 1.44
N ILE A 122 12.10 3.60 1.69
CA ILE A 122 11.59 3.33 3.05
C ILE A 122 12.60 2.60 3.92
N ILE A 123 13.25 1.55 3.39
CA ILE A 123 14.31 0.81 4.10
C ILE A 123 15.47 1.75 4.46
N SER A 124 15.85 2.65 3.55
CA SER A 124 16.95 3.58 3.80
C SER A 124 16.64 4.56 4.94
N MET A 125 15.41 5.04 5.04
CA MET A 125 14.98 5.99 6.08
C MET A 125 14.87 5.30 7.43
N PHE A 126 14.20 4.14 7.49
CA PHE A 126 13.73 3.57 8.76
C PHE A 126 14.40 2.24 9.12
N HIS A 127 15.06 1.58 8.17
CA HIS A 127 15.45 0.15 8.27
C HIS A 127 14.23 -0.76 8.48
N PHE A 128 13.07 -0.29 8.03
CA PHE A 128 11.81 -1.01 8.05
C PHE A 128 11.55 -1.62 6.67
N ASP A 129 11.08 -2.87 6.66
CA ASP A 129 10.69 -3.57 5.45
C ASP A 129 9.42 -4.38 5.66
N ILE A 130 8.38 -4.08 4.88
CA ILE A 130 7.08 -4.76 4.97
C ILE A 130 7.18 -6.27 4.65
N LEU A 131 8.16 -6.70 3.85
CA LEU A 131 8.37 -8.12 3.54
C LEU A 131 8.89 -8.94 4.72
N ASN A 132 9.31 -8.29 5.81
CA ASN A 132 9.60 -8.96 7.07
C ASN A 132 8.33 -9.33 7.85
N THR A 133 7.15 -8.90 7.39
CA THR A 133 5.86 -9.23 8.00
C THR A 133 5.18 -10.40 7.28
N VAL A 134 4.35 -11.16 8.01
CA VAL A 134 3.55 -12.26 7.42
C VAL A 134 2.65 -11.75 6.29
N ALA A 135 1.98 -10.61 6.50
CA ALA A 135 1.11 -10.02 5.49
C ALA A 135 1.88 -9.63 4.23
N GLY A 136 3.06 -9.00 4.37
CA GLY A 136 3.92 -8.66 3.24
C GLY A 136 4.38 -9.89 2.45
N GLN A 137 4.74 -10.97 3.14
CA GLN A 137 5.12 -12.24 2.51
C GLN A 137 3.95 -12.91 1.77
N GLN A 138 2.75 -12.85 2.33
CA GLN A 138 1.55 -13.40 1.71
C GLN A 138 1.20 -12.66 0.43
N ILE A 139 1.17 -11.32 0.46
CA ILE A 139 0.91 -10.49 -0.72
C ILE A 139 1.94 -10.79 -1.82
N TYR A 140 3.23 -10.87 -1.46
CA TYR A 140 4.29 -11.21 -2.40
C TYR A 140 4.08 -12.61 -3.03
N LYS A 141 3.73 -13.59 -2.21
CA LYS A 141 3.47 -14.97 -2.66
C LYS A 141 2.23 -15.06 -3.56
N GLU A 142 1.16 -14.34 -3.25
CA GLU A 142 -0.06 -14.27 -4.06
C GLU A 142 0.25 -13.68 -5.44
N ALA A 143 0.91 -12.52 -5.48
CA ALA A 143 1.33 -11.89 -6.73
C ALA A 143 2.23 -12.81 -7.57
N TRP A 144 3.18 -13.50 -6.94
CA TRP A 144 4.04 -14.47 -7.62
C TRP A 144 3.23 -15.63 -8.23
N ASN A 145 2.27 -16.17 -7.49
CA ASN A 145 1.43 -17.26 -7.98
C ASN A 145 0.52 -16.82 -9.14
N GLU A 146 -0.02 -15.59 -9.10
CA GLU A 146 -0.80 -15.03 -10.19
C GLU A 146 0.04 -14.87 -11.45
N ALA A 147 1.24 -14.29 -11.35
CA ALA A 147 2.17 -14.16 -12.47
C ALA A 147 2.49 -15.52 -13.13
N TRP A 148 2.69 -16.57 -12.32
CA TRP A 148 2.91 -17.93 -12.85
C TRP A 148 1.69 -18.52 -13.55
N LYS A 149 0.48 -18.25 -13.05
CA LYS A 149 -0.75 -18.67 -13.72
C LYS A 149 -0.90 -17.98 -15.06
N GLU A 150 -0.71 -16.66 -15.11
CA GLU A 150 -0.80 -15.89 -16.36
C GLU A 150 0.23 -16.34 -17.39
N ALA A 151 1.50 -16.51 -16.98
CA ALA A 151 2.56 -17.00 -17.86
C ALA A 151 2.23 -18.39 -18.42
N ARG A 152 1.67 -19.28 -17.59
CA ARG A 152 1.23 -20.60 -18.02
C ARG A 152 0.08 -20.48 -19.02
N GLU A 153 -0.95 -19.69 -18.73
CA GLU A 153 -2.08 -19.51 -19.66
C GLU A 153 -1.66 -18.95 -21.01
N GLN A 154 -0.75 -17.96 -21.03
CA GLN A 154 -0.19 -17.43 -22.28
C GLN A 154 0.55 -18.51 -23.06
N THR A 155 1.45 -19.27 -22.40
CA THR A 155 2.17 -20.37 -23.03
C THR A 155 1.22 -21.43 -23.61
N TRP A 156 0.15 -21.77 -22.88
CA TRP A 156 -0.86 -22.72 -23.35
C TRP A 156 -1.67 -22.19 -24.54
N LYS A 157 -1.98 -20.89 -24.57
CA LYS A 157 -2.65 -20.24 -25.72
C LYS A 157 -1.75 -20.25 -26.96
N GLU A 158 -0.48 -19.89 -26.80
CA GLU A 158 0.49 -19.87 -27.89
C GLU A 158 0.74 -21.27 -28.47
N ALA A 159 0.99 -22.26 -27.60
CA ALA A 159 1.18 -23.65 -28.02
C ALA A 159 -0.05 -24.20 -28.75
N ARG A 160 -1.24 -23.88 -28.24
CA ARG A 160 -2.51 -24.23 -28.89
C ARG A 160 -2.58 -23.57 -30.26
N GLU A 161 -2.38 -22.27 -30.38
CA GLU A 161 -2.43 -21.54 -31.66
C GLU A 161 -1.43 -22.07 -32.68
N GLN A 162 -0.20 -22.39 -32.27
CA GLN A 162 0.80 -23.03 -33.13
C GLN A 162 0.33 -24.40 -33.63
N THR A 163 -0.21 -25.23 -32.74
CA THR A 163 -0.75 -26.55 -33.12
C THR A 163 -1.91 -26.42 -34.11
N TRP A 164 -2.79 -25.43 -33.94
CA TRP A 164 -3.89 -25.17 -34.90
C TRP A 164 -3.36 -24.69 -36.25
N LYS A 165 -2.31 -23.86 -36.28
CA LYS A 165 -1.65 -23.42 -37.52
C LYS A 165 -1.02 -24.61 -38.26
N GLU A 166 -0.23 -25.42 -37.56
CA GLU A 166 0.41 -26.62 -38.14
C GLU A 166 -0.62 -27.62 -38.67
N ALA A 167 -1.70 -27.86 -37.92
CA ALA A 167 -2.79 -28.73 -38.37
C ALA A 167 -3.51 -28.16 -39.61
N GLY A 168 -3.75 -26.84 -39.64
CA GLY A 168 -4.34 -26.16 -40.81
C GLY A 168 -3.44 -26.25 -42.04
N ASP A 169 -2.14 -26.05 -41.88
CA ASP A 169 -1.15 -26.15 -42.95
C ASP A 169 -1.03 -27.58 -43.49
N TYR A 170 -1.05 -28.58 -42.60
CA TYR A 170 -1.07 -29.99 -42.99
C TYR A 170 -2.33 -30.33 -43.80
N ILE A 171 -3.52 -29.95 -43.32
CA ILE A 171 -4.78 -30.19 -44.05
C ILE A 171 -4.77 -29.49 -45.41
N ARG A 172 -4.30 -28.24 -45.47
CA ARG A 172 -4.20 -27.47 -46.72
C ARG A 172 -3.32 -28.20 -47.74
N LYS A 173 -2.13 -28.63 -47.31
CA LYS A 173 -1.19 -29.39 -48.16
C LYS A 173 -1.80 -30.69 -48.66
N THR A 174 -2.39 -31.49 -47.77
CA THR A 174 -2.99 -32.78 -48.14
C THR A 174 -4.16 -32.62 -49.13
N LEU A 175 -5.02 -31.62 -48.95
CA LEU A 175 -6.14 -31.37 -49.86
C LEU A 175 -5.70 -30.85 -51.24
N GLN A 176 -4.67 -30.00 -51.28
CA GLN A 176 -4.06 -29.55 -52.54
C GLN A 176 -3.42 -30.72 -53.30
N GLU A 177 -2.67 -31.58 -52.61
CA GLU A 177 -1.98 -32.73 -53.20
C GLU A 177 -2.92 -33.86 -53.63
N SER A 178 -3.99 -34.13 -52.87
CA SER A 178 -4.87 -35.29 -53.11
C SER A 178 -6.07 -35.01 -54.01
N MET A 179 -6.57 -33.76 -54.07
CA MET A 179 -7.83 -33.45 -54.76
C MET A 179 -7.72 -32.34 -55.82
N GLY A 180 -6.62 -31.58 -55.87
CA GLY A 180 -6.51 -30.41 -56.75
C GLY A 180 -7.59 -29.35 -56.47
N ASP A 181 -8.13 -29.33 -55.24
CA ASP A 181 -9.24 -28.48 -54.85
C ASP A 181 -8.84 -26.99 -54.95
N SER A 182 -9.80 -26.15 -55.37
CA SER A 182 -9.59 -24.70 -55.41
C SER A 182 -9.32 -24.15 -54.01
N PRO A 183 -8.45 -23.12 -53.85
CA PRO A 183 -8.11 -22.53 -52.55
C PRO A 183 -9.32 -22.15 -51.69
N GLU A 184 -10.40 -21.63 -52.30
CA GLU A 184 -11.63 -21.23 -51.59
C GLU A 184 -12.39 -22.40 -50.94
N ASN A 185 -12.38 -23.58 -51.57
CA ASN A 185 -13.02 -24.77 -51.02
C ASN A 185 -12.18 -25.39 -49.88
N ILE A 186 -10.85 -25.26 -49.94
CA ILE A 186 -9.95 -25.74 -48.89
C ILE A 186 -10.15 -24.91 -47.62
N GLU A 187 -10.20 -23.58 -47.73
CA GLU A 187 -10.43 -22.70 -46.58
C GLU A 187 -11.82 -22.93 -45.94
N LYS A 188 -12.85 -23.21 -46.74
CA LYS A 188 -14.18 -23.61 -46.20
C LYS A 188 -14.13 -24.93 -45.42
N LYS A 189 -13.42 -25.94 -45.93
CA LYS A 189 -13.27 -27.25 -45.25
C LYS A 189 -12.44 -27.14 -43.97
N ILE A 190 -11.37 -26.35 -43.96
CA ILE A 190 -10.56 -26.06 -42.77
C ILE A 190 -11.42 -25.35 -41.71
N ALA A 191 -12.19 -24.32 -42.11
CA ALA A 191 -13.08 -23.60 -41.22
C ALA A 191 -14.20 -24.49 -40.64
N GLN A 192 -14.70 -25.47 -41.40
CA GLN A 192 -15.69 -26.43 -40.92
C GLN A 192 -15.09 -27.42 -39.92
N PHE A 193 -13.92 -28.00 -40.22
CA PHE A 193 -13.21 -28.92 -39.34
C PHE A 193 -12.88 -28.29 -37.97
N PHE A 194 -12.59 -26.99 -37.95
CA PHE A 194 -12.32 -26.24 -36.73
C PHE A 194 -13.57 -25.68 -36.02
N LYS A 195 -14.76 -25.73 -36.65
CA LYS A 195 -16.04 -25.35 -36.03
C LYS A 195 -16.77 -26.50 -35.33
N GLU A 196 -16.48 -27.74 -35.72
CA GLU A 196 -17.15 -28.95 -35.20
C GLU A 196 -16.50 -29.52 -33.92
N LYS A 197 -15.48 -28.84 -33.37
CA LYS A 197 -14.81 -29.17 -32.09
C LYS A 197 -14.82 -28.01 -31.12
#